data_AF-A0A6M0JTY1-F1
#
_entry.id   AF-A0A6M0JTY1-F1
#
_cell.length_a   1.000
_cell.length_b   1.000
_cell.length_c   1.000
_cell.angle_alpha   90.00
_cell.angle_beta   90.00
_cell.angle_gamma   90.00
#
_symmetry.space_group_name_H-M   'P 1'
#
loop_
_entity.id
_entity.type
_entity.pdbx_description
1 polymer ?
#
loop_
_entity_poly.entity_id
_entity_poly.type
_entity_poly.pdbx_seq_one_letter_code
_entity_poly.pdbx_strand_id
1 'polypeptide(L)'
;MDYQPAASVTLALAVLGWVSVPIPPIEASIALSIAFVAREAILPQASRRHGFWLVAAFGLLHGLGFASALAEIGVDPRHLLLSLLVFNVGVELGQLLFIGGVLGAMMAARRILVMDSRRLRSATAFGLGTLGMVWTFERVTGFL
;
A
#
# COMPACT_ATOMS: atom_id res chain seq x y z
N MET A 1 -17.05 15.85 -6.31
CA MET A 1 -17.42 14.57 -6.95
C MET A 1 -16.67 13.51 -6.20
N ASP A 2 -17.32 12.98 -5.18
CA ASP A 2 -16.71 12.24 -4.08
C ASP A 2 -16.60 10.74 -4.43
N TYR A 3 -15.36 10.25 -4.50
CA TYR A 3 -14.97 8.91 -4.96
C TYR A 3 -15.02 7.84 -3.85
N GLN A 4 -15.66 8.14 -2.72
CA GLN A 4 -15.83 7.23 -1.59
C GLN A 4 -16.69 5.97 -1.81
N PRO A 5 -17.65 5.87 -2.77
CA PRO A 5 -18.51 4.68 -2.82
C PRO A 5 -17.78 3.40 -3.23
N ALA A 6 -16.64 3.48 -3.94
CA ALA A 6 -15.90 2.30 -4.38
C ALA A 6 -15.20 1.56 -3.22
N ALA A 7 -14.61 2.29 -2.26
CA ALA A 7 -13.89 1.71 -1.13
C ALA A 7 -14.84 0.97 -0.16
N SER A 8 -16.07 1.47 0.01
CA SER A 8 -17.08 0.87 0.88
C SER A 8 -17.68 -0.43 0.32
N VAL A 9 -17.81 -0.55 -1.00
CA VAL A 9 -18.36 -1.76 -1.67
C VAL A 9 -17.37 -2.92 -1.59
N THR A 10 -16.07 -2.67 -1.72
CA THR A 10 -15.05 -3.73 -1.60
C THR A 10 -14.94 -4.27 -0.18
N LEU A 11 -15.02 -3.38 0.82
CA LEU A 11 -14.99 -3.76 2.23
C LEU A 11 -16.21 -4.62 2.60
N ALA A 12 -17.39 -4.31 2.05
CA ALA A 12 -18.61 -5.10 2.22
C ALA A 12 -18.50 -6.51 1.58
N LEU A 13 -17.90 -6.62 0.38
CA LEU A 13 -17.70 -7.91 -0.29
C LEU A 13 -16.66 -8.79 0.40
N ALA A 14 -15.62 -8.20 0.98
CA ALA A 14 -14.61 -8.94 1.75
C ALA A 14 -15.16 -9.45 3.10
N VAL A 15 -16.03 -8.68 3.75
CA VAL A 15 -16.75 -9.07 4.98
C VAL A 15 -17.72 -10.23 4.74
N LEU A 16 -18.33 -10.32 3.55
CA LEU A 16 -19.33 -11.35 3.23
C LEU A 16 -18.74 -12.76 3.01
N GLY A 17 -17.42 -12.94 3.10
CA GLY A 17 -16.80 -14.28 3.16
C GLY A 17 -16.91 -15.11 1.88
N TRP A 18 -17.26 -14.51 0.74
CA TRP A 18 -17.43 -15.24 -0.52
C TRP A 18 -16.10 -15.50 -1.26
N VAL A 19 -14.99 -14.89 -0.84
CA VAL A 19 -13.67 -15.10 -1.46
C VAL A 19 -12.59 -15.27 -0.39
N SER A 20 -12.28 -16.53 -0.05
CA SER A 20 -11.10 -16.89 0.74
C SER A 20 -9.88 -16.94 -0.19
N VAL A 21 -9.24 -15.80 -0.43
CA VAL A 21 -7.98 -15.80 -1.19
C VAL A 21 -6.84 -16.13 -0.21
N PRO A 22 -5.92 -17.04 -0.56
CA PRO A 22 -4.73 -17.28 0.24
C PRO A 22 -4.00 -15.96 0.53
N ILE A 23 -3.52 -15.78 1.76
CA ILE A 23 -2.81 -14.56 2.21
C ILE A 23 -1.49 -14.35 1.48
N PRO A 24 -0.65 -15.38 1.25
CA PRO A 24 0.67 -15.16 0.66
C PRO A 24 0.63 -14.51 -0.74
N PRO A 25 -0.29 -14.85 -1.69
CA PRO A 25 -0.39 -14.16 -2.98
C PRO A 25 -0.80 -12.70 -2.86
N ILE A 26 -1.60 -12.38 -1.85
CA ILE A 26 -2.01 -11.01 -1.57
C ILE A 26 -0.80 -10.21 -1.10
N GLU A 27 -0.02 -10.73 -0.14
CA GLU A 27 1.20 -10.07 0.35
C GLU A 27 2.24 -9.87 -0.76
N ALA A 28 2.47 -10.89 -1.61
CA ALA A 28 3.36 -10.77 -2.76
C ALA A 28 2.88 -9.69 -3.75
N SER A 29 1.57 -9.60 -3.98
CA SER A 29 0.98 -8.58 -4.87
C SER A 29 1.08 -7.17 -4.29
N ILE A 30 0.90 -7.04 -2.96
CA ILE A 30 1.12 -5.79 -2.21
C ILE A 30 2.57 -5.35 -2.34
N ALA A 31 3.54 -6.24 -2.09
CA ALA A 31 4.96 -5.94 -2.22
C ALA A 31 5.33 -5.50 -3.65
N LEU A 32 4.79 -6.21 -4.66
CA LEU A 32 5.01 -5.89 -6.07
C LEU A 32 4.43 -4.52 -6.45
N SER A 33 3.31 -4.13 -5.85
CA SER A 33 2.70 -2.81 -6.06
C SER A 33 3.62 -1.66 -5.63
N ILE A 34 4.34 -1.83 -4.52
CA ILE A 34 5.31 -0.85 -4.01
C ILE A 34 6.45 -0.68 -5.01
N ALA A 35 6.98 -1.78 -5.54
CA ALA A 35 8.02 -1.77 -6.56
C ALA A 35 7.53 -1.08 -7.86
N PHE A 36 6.30 -1.35 -8.26
CA PHE A 36 5.70 -0.73 -9.43
C PHE A 36 5.51 0.79 -9.26
N VAL A 37 4.95 1.24 -8.13
CA VAL A 37 4.74 2.66 -7.84
C VAL A 37 6.08 3.39 -7.71
N ALA A 38 7.09 2.78 -7.11
CA ALA A 38 8.45 3.29 -7.06
C ALA A 38 9.03 3.52 -8.47
N ARG A 39 8.86 2.58 -9.39
CA ARG A 39 9.27 2.73 -10.80
C ARG A 39 8.57 3.91 -11.47
N GLU A 40 7.25 4.01 -11.33
CA GLU A 40 6.45 5.12 -11.91
C GLU A 40 6.80 6.49 -11.31
N ALA A 41 7.30 6.53 -10.07
CA ALA A 41 7.77 7.76 -9.43
C ALA A 41 9.07 8.32 -10.05
N ILE A 42 9.87 7.46 -10.70
CA ILE A 42 11.11 7.82 -11.38
C ILE A 42 10.84 8.24 -12.84
N LEU A 43 9.79 7.70 -13.47
CA LEU A 43 9.45 7.98 -14.87
C LEU A 43 8.90 9.41 -15.07
N PRO A 44 9.16 10.02 -16.25
CA PRO A 44 8.54 11.29 -16.65
C PRO A 44 7.01 11.20 -16.70
N GLN A 45 6.31 12.27 -16.31
CA GLN A 45 4.84 12.29 -16.22
C GLN A 45 4.15 11.87 -17.53
N ALA A 46 4.72 12.22 -18.69
CA ALA A 46 4.19 11.86 -20.01
C ALA A 46 4.20 10.35 -20.32
N SER A 47 4.95 9.53 -19.56
CA SER A 47 4.98 8.07 -19.71
C SER A 47 4.06 7.33 -18.74
N ARG A 48 3.36 8.02 -17.84
CA ARG A 48 2.45 7.41 -16.85
C ARG A 48 1.12 7.04 -17.50
N ARG A 49 1.08 5.90 -18.21
CA ARG A 49 -0.08 5.48 -19.02
C ARG A 49 -1.06 4.54 -18.32
N HIS A 50 -0.69 3.89 -17.21
CA HIS A 50 -1.46 2.77 -16.64
C HIS A 50 -2.00 3.01 -15.22
N GLY A 51 -1.96 4.26 -14.73
CA GLY A 51 -2.14 4.57 -13.31
C GLY A 51 -3.49 4.16 -12.71
N PHE A 52 -4.60 4.39 -13.40
CA PHE A 52 -5.93 4.26 -12.77
C PHE A 52 -6.32 2.81 -12.44
N TRP A 53 -6.31 1.92 -13.42
CA TRP A 53 -6.74 0.53 -13.24
C TRP A 53 -5.80 -0.26 -12.32
N LEU A 54 -4.50 0.02 -12.37
CA LEU A 54 -3.53 -0.60 -11.49
C LEU A 54 -3.68 -0.12 -10.04
N VAL A 55 -3.87 1.20 -9.82
CA VAL A 55 -4.12 1.73 -8.47
C VAL A 55 -5.42 1.18 -7.89
N ALA A 56 -6.48 1.07 -8.70
CA ALA A 56 -7.73 0.45 -8.28
C ALA A 56 -7.52 -1.03 -7.91
N ALA A 57 -6.85 -1.82 -8.76
CA ALA A 57 -6.56 -3.22 -8.49
C ALA A 57 -5.71 -3.42 -7.22
N PHE A 58 -4.69 -2.59 -7.01
CA PHE A 58 -3.87 -2.63 -5.80
C PHE A 58 -4.65 -2.23 -4.54
N GLY A 59 -5.56 -1.27 -4.64
CA GLY A 59 -6.46 -0.89 -3.54
C GLY A 59 -7.40 -2.03 -3.16
N LEU A 60 -7.95 -2.75 -4.14
CA LEU A 60 -8.79 -3.92 -3.91
C LEU A 60 -8.00 -5.07 -3.25
N LEU A 61 -6.78 -5.34 -3.74
CA LEU A 61 -5.90 -6.38 -3.18
C LEU A 61 -5.47 -6.06 -1.75
N HIS A 62 -5.14 -4.80 -1.45
CA HIS A 62 -4.85 -4.36 -0.08
C HIS A 62 -6.06 -4.53 0.84
N GLY A 63 -7.25 -4.11 0.39
CA GLY A 63 -8.49 -4.26 1.16
C GLY A 63 -8.80 -5.73 1.47
N LEU A 64 -8.53 -6.63 0.52
CA LEU A 64 -8.68 -8.06 0.71
C LEU A 64 -7.67 -8.65 1.70
N GLY A 65 -6.38 -8.31 1.58
CA GLY A 65 -5.34 -8.78 2.50
C GLY A 65 -5.60 -8.34 3.94
N PHE A 66 -6.09 -7.11 4.10
CA PHE A 66 -6.51 -6.62 5.40
C PHE A 66 -7.73 -7.38 5.96
N ALA A 67 -8.76 -7.61 5.14
CA ALA A 67 -9.95 -8.35 5.57
C ALA A 67 -9.60 -9.80 5.97
N SER A 68 -8.70 -10.46 5.25
CA SER A 68 -8.19 -11.79 5.61
C SER A 68 -7.48 -11.78 6.96
N ALA A 69 -6.60 -10.80 7.22
CA ALA A 69 -5.91 -10.67 8.50
C ALA A 69 -6.90 -10.39 9.66
N LEU A 70 -7.93 -9.57 9.43
CA LEU A 70 -8.94 -9.26 10.44
C LEU A 70 -9.81 -10.49 10.77
N ALA A 71 -10.07 -11.36 9.79
CA ALA A 71 -10.76 -12.63 9.98
C ALA A 71 -9.93 -13.62 10.82
N GLU A 72 -8.61 -13.66 10.65
CA GLU A 72 -7.71 -14.51 11.47
C GLU A 72 -7.66 -14.06 12.94
N ILE A 73 -7.79 -12.76 13.21
CA ILE A 73 -7.82 -12.22 14.58
C ILE A 73 -9.14 -12.57 15.29
N GLY A 74 -10.17 -13.04 14.57
CA GLY A 74 -11.42 -13.52 15.16
C GLY A 74 -12.31 -12.39 15.70
N VAL A 75 -12.39 -11.26 15.01
CA VAL A 75 -13.21 -10.12 15.42
C VAL A 75 -14.68 -10.52 15.53
N ASP A 76 -15.29 -10.26 16.70
CA ASP A 76 -16.72 -10.46 16.93
C ASP A 76 -17.54 -9.65 15.90
N PRO A 77 -18.44 -10.26 15.12
CA PRO A 77 -19.28 -9.58 14.14
C PRO A 77 -20.04 -8.36 14.70
N ARG A 78 -20.39 -8.37 15.98
CA ARG A 78 -21.07 -7.24 16.65
C ARG A 78 -20.18 -6.00 16.76
N HIS A 79 -18.87 -6.19 16.80
CA HIS A 79 -17.86 -5.14 16.93
C HIS A 79 -17.19 -4.81 15.59
N LEU A 80 -17.63 -5.43 14.49
CA LEU A 80 -17.02 -5.29 13.18
C LEU A 80 -16.98 -3.83 12.72
N LEU A 81 -18.09 -3.10 12.83
CA LEU A 81 -18.14 -1.70 12.37
C LEU A 81 -17.17 -0.80 13.15
N LEU A 82 -17.09 -1.00 14.47
CA LEU A 82 -16.15 -0.27 15.33
C LEU A 82 -14.70 -0.64 15.00
N SER A 83 -14.43 -1.94 14.78
CA SER A 83 -13.10 -2.44 14.42
C SER A 83 -12.64 -1.87 13.09
N LEU A 84 -13.52 -1.82 12.09
CA LEU A 84 -13.25 -1.19 10.80
C LEU A 84 -13.01 0.32 10.95
N LEU A 85 -13.78 1.02 11.78
CA LEU A 85 -13.60 2.45 12.01
C LEU A 85 -12.25 2.75 12.65
N VAL A 86 -11.93 2.07 13.77
CA VAL A 86 -10.65 2.24 14.48
C VAL A 86 -9.48 1.86 13.59
N PHE A 87 -9.61 0.78 12.80
CA PHE A 87 -8.60 0.40 11.83
C PHE A 87 -8.35 1.51 10.79
N ASN A 88 -9.40 2.03 10.15
CA ASN A 88 -9.24 3.08 9.13
C ASN A 88 -8.60 4.34 9.72
N VAL A 89 -9.01 4.76 10.92
CA VAL A 89 -8.38 5.88 11.63
C VAL A 89 -6.91 5.59 11.92
N GLY A 90 -6.59 4.38 12.37
CA GLY A 90 -5.22 3.94 12.61
C GLY A 90 -4.37 3.97 11.33
N VAL A 91 -4.91 3.51 10.20
CA VAL A 91 -4.23 3.55 8.90
C VAL A 91 -3.99 4.99 8.45
N GLU A 92 -5.00 5.85 8.52
CA GLU A 92 -4.87 7.27 8.14
C GLU A 92 -3.78 7.95 8.97
N LEU A 93 -3.78 7.75 10.29
CA LEU A 93 -2.76 8.28 11.20
C LEU A 93 -1.37 7.71 10.88
N GLY A 94 -1.25 6.41 10.66
CA GLY A 94 0.00 5.76 10.29
C GLY A 94 0.56 6.30 8.97
N GLN A 95 -0.30 6.50 7.97
CA GLN A 95 0.07 7.07 6.67
C GLN A 95 0.56 8.52 6.82
N LEU A 96 -0.16 9.35 7.58
CA LEU A 96 0.24 10.74 7.84
C LEU A 96 1.61 10.81 8.56
N LEU A 97 1.81 9.97 9.58
CA LEU A 97 3.08 9.89 10.30
C LEU A 97 4.22 9.42 9.39
N PHE A 98 3.98 8.40 8.56
CA PHE A 98 4.97 7.87 7.62
C PHE A 98 5.36 8.92 6.57
N ILE A 99 4.37 9.55 5.91
CA ILE A 99 4.61 10.61 4.93
C ILE A 99 5.36 11.78 5.57
N GLY A 100 4.93 12.21 6.76
CA GLY A 100 5.60 13.26 7.53
C GLY A 100 7.06 12.93 7.83
N GLY A 101 7.32 11.69 8.28
CA GLY A 101 8.68 11.19 8.54
C GLY A 101 9.57 11.17 7.29
N VAL A 102 9.06 10.65 6.17
CA VAL A 102 9.78 10.62 4.88
C VAL A 102 10.09 12.03 4.39
N LEU A 103 9.12 12.94 4.43
CA LEU A 103 9.32 14.34 4.04
C LEU A 103 10.33 15.05 4.97
N GLY A 104 10.24 14.83 6.29
CA GLY A 104 11.19 15.35 7.26
C GLY A 104 12.61 14.86 7.02
N ALA A 105 12.78 13.56 6.79
CA ALA A 105 14.07 12.97 6.44
C ALA A 105 14.62 13.53 5.13
N MET A 106 13.77 13.72 4.12
CA MET A 106 14.16 14.36 2.86
C MET A 106 14.61 15.81 3.09
N MET A 107 13.88 16.59 3.89
CA MET A 107 14.26 17.98 4.20
C MET A 107 15.60 18.06 4.93
N ALA A 108 15.84 17.19 5.91
CA ALA A 108 17.12 17.10 6.62
C ALA A 108 18.26 16.69 5.66
N ALA A 109 18.03 15.67 4.82
CA ALA A 109 18.98 15.23 3.81
C ALA A 109 19.36 16.35 2.83
N ARG A 110 18.41 17.19 2.40
CA ARG A 110 18.72 18.36 1.54
C ARG A 110 19.60 19.38 2.22
N ARG A 111 19.42 19.60 3.53
CA ARG A 111 20.24 20.55 4.33
C ARG A 111 21.66 20.05 4.54
N ILE A 112 21.85 18.73 4.66
CA ILE A 112 23.13 18.12 5.04
C ILE A 112 23.93 17.67 3.80
N LEU A 113 23.28 17.03 2.82
CA LEU A 113 23.95 16.36 1.70
C LEU A 113 24.06 17.23 0.44
N VAL A 114 23.52 18.46 0.43
CA VAL A 114 23.49 19.38 -0.74
C VAL A 114 23.01 18.68 -2.02
N MET A 115 22.11 17.70 -1.88
CA MET A 115 21.60 16.93 -3.00
C MET A 115 20.44 17.66 -3.69
N ASP A 116 20.49 17.67 -5.03
CA ASP A 116 19.37 18.13 -5.83
C ASP A 116 18.11 17.28 -5.57
N SER A 117 16.96 17.93 -5.58
CA SER A 117 15.67 17.37 -5.19
C SER A 117 15.19 16.27 -6.17
N ARG A 118 15.64 16.34 -7.44
CA ARG A 118 15.46 15.26 -8.41
C ARG A 118 16.24 13.98 -8.05
N ARG A 119 17.49 14.13 -7.58
CA ARG A 119 18.32 12.99 -7.14
C ARG A 119 17.77 12.37 -5.87
N LEU A 120 17.36 13.19 -4.90
CA LEU A 120 16.78 12.71 -3.66
C LEU A 120 15.47 11.94 -3.90
N ARG A 121 14.57 12.47 -4.73
CA ARG A 121 13.34 11.76 -5.11
C ARG A 121 13.64 10.43 -5.79
N SER A 122 14.61 10.42 -6.70
CA SER A 122 15.00 9.19 -7.43
C SER A 122 15.61 8.16 -6.48
N ALA A 123 16.48 8.58 -5.54
CA ALA A 123 17.08 7.71 -4.54
C ALA A 123 16.03 7.11 -3.59
N THR A 124 15.10 7.92 -3.08
CA THR A 124 13.99 7.45 -2.25
C THR A 124 13.13 6.43 -3.00
N ALA A 125 12.76 6.74 -4.25
CA ALA A 125 11.98 5.83 -5.07
C ALA A 125 12.75 4.52 -5.34
N PHE A 126 14.04 4.58 -5.63
CA PHE A 126 14.87 3.40 -5.86
C PHE A 126 14.98 2.53 -4.60
N GLY A 127 15.16 3.15 -3.42
CA GLY A 127 15.19 2.45 -2.14
C GLY A 127 13.87 1.74 -1.84
N LEU A 128 12.74 2.44 -1.96
CA LEU A 128 11.41 1.85 -1.78
C LEU A 128 11.14 0.71 -2.78
N GLY A 129 11.53 0.90 -4.04
CA GLY A 129 11.35 -0.11 -5.08
C GLY A 129 12.20 -1.36 -4.82
N THR A 130 13.43 -1.19 -4.35
CA THR A 130 14.31 -2.30 -3.99
C THR A 130 13.74 -3.09 -2.81
N LEU A 131 13.30 -2.41 -1.75
CA LEU A 131 12.64 -3.05 -0.61
C LEU A 131 11.38 -3.81 -1.04
N GLY A 132 10.54 -3.20 -1.89
CA GLY A 132 9.36 -3.86 -2.46
C GLY A 132 9.71 -5.12 -3.23
N MET A 133 10.76 -5.10 -4.06
CA MET A 133 11.21 -6.28 -4.82
C MET A 133 11.78 -7.37 -3.92
N VAL A 134 12.58 -7.01 -2.90
CA VAL A 134 13.10 -7.98 -1.92
C VAL A 134 11.96 -8.67 -1.19
N TRP A 135 10.97 -7.91 -0.72
CA TRP A 135 9.83 -8.46 -0.02
C TRP A 135 8.92 -9.30 -0.93
N THR A 136 8.76 -8.89 -2.20
CA THR A 136 8.07 -9.70 -3.21
C THR A 136 8.76 -11.05 -3.38
N PHE A 137 10.09 -11.05 -3.50
CA PHE A 137 10.87 -12.26 -3.65
C PHE A 137 10.72 -13.17 -2.43
N GLU A 138 10.88 -12.63 -1.22
CA GLU A 138 10.69 -13.35 0.04
C GLU A 138 9.33 -14.05 0.09
N ARG A 139 8.25 -13.32 -0.24
CA ARG A 139 6.91 -13.88 -0.27
C ARG A 139 6.78 -14.95 -1.33
N VAL A 140 7.24 -14.72 -2.56
CA VAL A 140 7.20 -15.69 -3.69
C VAL A 140 8.01 -16.96 -3.41
N THR A 141 9.16 -16.86 -2.75
CA THR A 141 9.95 -18.03 -2.38
C THR A 141 9.37 -18.79 -1.19
N GLY A 142 8.62 -18.12 -0.31
CA GLY A 142 7.91 -18.80 0.77
C GLY A 142 6.75 -19.70 0.32
N PHE A 143 6.41 -19.71 -0.97
CA PHE A 143 5.43 -20.62 -1.57
C PHE A 143 6.02 -21.93 -2.12
N LEU A 144 7.33 -21.94 -2.38
CA LEU A 144 8.05 -23.08 -2.96
C LEU A 144 8.56 -23.99 -1.84
#